data_AF-A0A4V6JHU8-F1
#
_entry.id   AF-A0A4V6JHU8-F1
#
_cell.length_a   1.000
_cell.length_b   1.000
_cell.length_c   1.000
_cell.angle_alpha   90.00
_cell.angle_beta   90.00
_cell.angle_gamma   90.00
#
_symmetry.space_group_name_H-M   'P 1'
#
loop_
_entity.id
_entity.type
_entity.pdbx_description
1 polymer ?
#
loop_
_entity_poly.entity_id
_entity_poly.type
_entity_poly.pdbx_seq_one_letter_code
_entity_poly.pdbx_strand_id
1 'polypeptide(L)' 'MADERALILDGALATELEARGCDLSDPLWSAKVLLENPTLIYQVHLDYFRAGAQCAITPATRPRRRLFAPRPE' A
#
# COMPACT_ATOMS: atom_id res chain seq x y z
N MET A 1 -16.99 -30.37 0.66
CA MET A 1 -17.85 -29.18 0.47
C MET A 1 -16.93 -27.99 0.60
N ALA A 2 -16.74 -27.21 -0.47
CA ALA A 2 -15.97 -25.98 -0.37
C ALA A 2 -16.81 -24.98 0.44
N ASP A 3 -16.21 -24.34 1.44
CA ASP A 3 -16.83 -23.20 2.12
C ASP A 3 -16.89 -22.06 1.10
N GLU A 4 -18.01 -21.92 0.39
CA GLU A 4 -18.26 -20.87 -0.61
C GLU A 4 -18.53 -19.51 0.05
N ARG A 5 -17.73 -19.13 1.06
CA ARG A 5 -17.76 -17.77 1.58
C ARG A 5 -16.88 -16.89 0.72
N ALA A 6 -17.47 -15.83 0.19
CA ALA A 6 -16.72 -14.79 -0.50
C ALA A 6 -15.67 -14.18 0.45
N LEU A 7 -14.46 -14.01 -0.05
CA LEU A 7 -13.36 -13.35 0.68
C LEU A 7 -13.48 -11.84 0.48
N ILE A 8 -13.56 -11.08 1.57
CA ILE A 8 -13.50 -9.62 1.52
C ILE A 8 -12.05 -9.16 1.49
N LEU A 9 -11.68 -8.41 0.46
CA LEU A 9 -10.35 -7.81 0.30
C LEU A 9 -10.34 -6.38 0.86
N ASP A 10 -9.14 -5.84 1.09
CA ASP A 10 -8.96 -4.43 1.44
C ASP A 10 -9.20 -3.49 0.25
N GLY A 11 -9.30 -2.20 0.54
CA GLY A 11 -9.55 -1.15 -0.45
C GLY A 11 -8.27 -0.45 -0.92
N ALA A 12 -8.44 0.74 -1.51
CA ALA A 12 -7.33 1.52 -2.05
C ALA A 12 -6.44 2.08 -0.93
N LEU A 13 -5.18 1.64 -0.88
CA LEU A 13 -4.19 2.15 0.08
C LEU A 13 -3.80 3.61 -0.18
N ALA A 14 -3.62 3.99 -1.46
CA ALA A 14 -3.16 5.32 -1.83
C ALA A 14 -4.11 6.43 -1.35
N THR A 15 -5.41 6.26 -1.57
CA THR A 15 -6.44 7.22 -1.17
C THR A 15 -6.47 7.43 0.35
N GLU A 16 -6.31 6.36 1.12
CA GLU A 16 -6.26 6.43 2.58
C GLU A 16 -4.98 7.10 3.10
N LEU A 17 -3.85 6.89 2.42
CA LEU A 17 -2.59 7.56 2.74
C LEU A 17 -2.65 9.05 2.41
N GLU A 18 -3.22 9.43 1.27
CA GLU A 18 -3.46 10.84 0.90
C GLU A 18 -4.38 11.54 1.89
N ALA A 19 -5.46 10.87 2.31
CA ALA A 19 -6.38 11.39 3.33
C ALA A 19 -5.70 11.63 4.68
N ARG A 20 -4.62 10.90 4.98
CA ARG A 20 -3.77 11.08 6.17
C ARG A 20 -2.64 12.09 5.97
N GLY A 21 -2.62 12.79 4.83
CA GLY A 21 -1.65 13.83 4.49
C GLY A 21 -0.34 13.31 3.92
N CYS A 22 -0.28 12.06 3.45
CA CYS A 22 0.91 11.50 2.82
C CYS A 22 1.07 12.02 1.38
N ASP A 23 2.24 12.55 1.04
CA ASP A 23 2.55 12.95 -0.34
C ASP A 23 2.92 11.72 -1.18
N LEU A 24 2.05 11.39 -2.15
CA LEU A 24 2.21 10.24 -3.06
C LEU A 24 2.57 10.67 -4.49
N SER A 25 3.05 11.90 -4.69
CA SER A 25 3.40 12.43 -6.02
C SER A 25 4.57 11.69 -6.70
N ASP A 26 5.41 11.01 -5.92
CA ASP A 26 6.51 10.20 -6.43
C ASP A 26 5.99 8.87 -7.02
N PRO A 27 6.37 8.49 -8.27
CA PRO A 27 6.02 7.19 -8.85
C PRO A 27 6.46 5.96 -8.03
N LEU A 28 7.41 6.12 -7.11
CA LEU A 28 7.92 5.12 -6.18
C LEU A 28 7.40 5.34 -4.74
N TRP A 29 6.31 6.09 -4.57
CA TRP A 29 5.77 6.46 -3.25
C TRP A 29 5.61 5.26 -2.31
N SER A 30 5.18 4.08 -2.79
CA SER A 30 4.96 2.96 -1.89
C SER A 30 6.26 2.39 -1.34
N ALA A 31 7.35 2.38 -2.12
CA ALA A 31 8.66 2.03 -1.61
C ALA A 31 9.15 3.07 -0.59
N LYS A 32 8.94 4.36 -0.87
CA LYS A 32 9.31 5.45 0.03
C LYS A 32 8.55 5.37 1.36
N VAL A 33 7.23 5.25 1.33
CA VAL A 33 6.39 5.16 2.53
C VAL A 33 6.70 3.89 3.33
N LEU A 34 7.00 2.75 2.68
CA LEU A 34 7.43 1.54 3.38
C LEU A 34 8.75 1.74 4.16
N LEU A 35 9.68 2.54 3.62
CA LEU A 35 10.96 2.82 4.26
C LEU A 35 10.86 3.91 5.33
N GLU A 36 10.12 4.98 5.04
CA GLU A 36 10.06 6.17 5.89
C GLU A 36 8.99 6.06 6.98
N ASN A 37 7.85 5.44 6.70
CA ASN A 37 6.72 5.38 7.64
C ASN A 37 5.90 4.08 7.50
N PRO A 38 6.49 2.91 7.83
CA PRO A 38 5.80 1.62 7.73
C PRO A 38 4.58 1.54 8.65
N THR A 39 4.58 2.27 9.77
CA THR A 39 3.46 2.31 10.72
C THR A 39 2.19 2.86 10.08
N LEU A 40 2.32 3.82 9.17
CA LEU A 40 1.17 4.40 8.48
C LEU A 40 0.48 3.37 7.58
N ILE A 41 1.26 2.55 6.85
CA ILE A 41 0.74 1.44 6.03
C ILE A 41 0.05 0.40 6.91
N TYR A 42 0.64 0.06 8.06
CA TYR A 42 0.03 -0.85 9.01
C TYR A 42 -1.33 -0.33 9.52
N GLN A 43 -1.43 0.95 9.86
CA GLN A 43 -2.67 1.55 10.33
C GLN A 43 -3.76 1.50 9.27
N VAL A 44 -3.44 1.80 8.01
CA VAL A 44 -4.43 1.73 6.92
C VAL A 44 -4.95 0.30 6.75
N HIS A 45 -4.08 -0.70 6.72
CA HIS A 45 -4.53 -2.09 6.66
C HIS A 45 -5.35 -2.49 7.89
N LEU A 46 -4.96 -2.06 9.09
CA LEU A 46 -5.71 -2.32 10.31
C LEU A 46 -7.13 -1.74 10.24
N ASP A 47 -7.29 -0.55 9.64
CA ASP A 47 -8.60 0.07 9.45
C ASP A 47 -9.47 -0.75 8.47
N TYR A 48 -8.88 -1.29 7.39
CA TYR A 48 -9.57 -2.21 6.50
C TYR A 48 -9.95 -3.53 7.18
N PHE A 49 -9.08 -4.10 8.01
CA PHE A 49 -9.42 -5.28 8.80
C PHE A 49 -10.57 -5.01 9.79
N ARG A 50 -10.57 -3.84 10.43
CA ARG A 50 -11.68 -3.40 11.31
C ARG A 50 -12.99 -3.18 10.54
N ALA A 51 -12.92 -2.77 9.28
CA ALA A 51 -14.07 -2.64 8.39
C ALA A 51 -14.59 -3.99 7.85
N GLY A 52 -13.88 -5.11 8.11
CA GLY A 52 -14.30 -6.45 7.74
C GLY A 52 -13.52 -7.08 6.58
N ALA A 53 -12.45 -6.45 6.11
CA ALA A 53 -11.52 -7.11 5.19
C ALA A 53 -10.88 -8.34 5.88
N GLN A 54 -10.75 -9.42 5.13
CA GLN A 54 -10.18 -10.68 5.58
C GLN A 54 -8.77 -10.91 5.00
N CYS A 55 -8.41 -10.15 3.99
CA CYS A 55 -7.12 -10.20 3.33
C CYS A 55 -6.66 -8.78 2.97
N ALA A 56 -5.36 -8.54 3.09
CA ALA A 56 -4.74 -7.26 2.75
C ALA A 56 -3.77 -7.41 1.58
N ILE A 57 -3.78 -6.45 0.66
CA ILE A 57 -2.86 -6.41 -0.47
C ILE A 57 -1.67 -5.52 -0.12
N THR A 58 -0.49 -6.13 -0.01
CA THR A 58 0.73 -5.39 0.31
C THR A 58 1.07 -4.40 -0.82
N PRO A 59 1.41 -3.14 -0.52
CA PRO A 59 1.84 -2.18 -1.52
C PRO A 59 3.24 -2.55 -2.04
N ALA A 60 3.29 -3.39 -3.07
CA ALA A 60 4.53 -3.76 -3.73
C ALA A 60 4.73 -2.88 -4.98
N THR A 61 5.61 -1.87 -4.90
CA THR A 61 6.13 -1.25 -6.12
C THR A 61 7.00 -2.26 -6.86
N ARG A 62 6.67 -2.56 -8.12
CA ARG A 62 7.56 -3.36 -8.98
C ARG A 62 8.72 -2.48 -9.45
N PRO A 63 9.96 -2.70 -8.98
CA PRO A 63 11.07 -1.86 -9.40
C PRO A 63 11.34 -2.09 -10.89
N ARG A 64 11.13 -1.06 -11.71
CA ARG A 64 11.71 -1.02 -13.06
C ARG A 64 13.14 -0.52 -12.93
N ARG A 65 14.11 -1.32 -13.39
CA ARG A 65 15.56 -1.07 -13.27
C ARG A 65 16.02 0.32 -13.72
N ARG A 66 15.25 1.02 -14.57
CA ARG A 66 15.54 2.36 -15.09
C ARG A 66 15.19 3.51 -14.14
N LEU A 67 14.30 3.30 -13.16
CA LEU A 67 13.88 4.33 -12.20
C LEU A 67 14.75 4.36 -10.94
N PHE A 68 15.49 3.28 -10.66
CA PHE A 68 16.41 3.16 -9.52
C PHE A 68 17.89 3.36 -9.90
N ALA A 69 18.17 3.68 -11.17
CA ALA A 69 19.51 4.07 -11.57
C ALA A 69 19.81 5.49 -11.05
N PRO A 70 21.03 5.78 -10.57
CA PRO A 70 21.42 7.14 -10.23
C PRO A 70 21.19 8.04 -11.46
N ARG A 71 20.63 9.23 -11.24
CA ARG A 71 20.51 10.23 -12.31
C ARG A 71 21.93 10.58 -12.78
N PRO A 72 22.24 10.50 -14.09
CA PRO A 72 23.48 11.05 -14.59
C PRO A 72 23.46 12.57 -14.38
N GLU A 73 24.58 13.11 -13.89
CA GLU A 73 24.85 14.56 -13.84
C GLU A 73 25.01 15.16 -15.24
#